data_AF-A0A2M8RYF4-F1
#
_entry.id   AF-A0A2M8RYF4-F1
#
_cell.length_a   1.000
_cell.length_b   1.000
_cell.length_c   1.000
_cell.angle_alpha   90.00
_cell.angle_beta   90.00
_cell.angle_gamma   90.00
#
_symmetry.space_group_name_H-M   'P 1'
#
loop_
_entity.id
_entity.type
_entity.pdbx_description
1 polymer ?
#
loop_
_entity_poly.entity_id
_entity_poly.type
_entity_poly.pdbx_seq_one_letter_code
_entity_poly.pdbx_strand_id
1 'polypeptide(L)'
;MSVYALWAIAFGLSMDAFAVSICKGLACSSFQWRNALKTGVYFGAFQAGMPLLGFLLGVQFSETIKEVDHWLSFGLLSLIGVNMLKEALSKKDEPCAGTDFSAKSLFALGLATSIDALAVGVSFAFLSVDIWSAVAIIGLITMAMCIVGVKSGHLLGAKLKSKAELLGGLILIGIAISILIEHHAFG
;
A
#
# COMPACT_ATOMS: atom_id res chain seq x y z
N MET A 1 2.07 11.94 17.88
CA MET A 1 2.65 12.30 16.56
C MET A 1 2.08 13.62 16.04
N SER A 2 2.82 14.33 15.18
CA SER A 2 2.32 15.52 14.46
C SER A 2 1.28 15.11 13.41
N VAL A 3 0.24 15.92 13.23
CA VAL A 3 -0.81 15.69 12.21
C VAL A 3 -0.19 15.56 10.82
N TYR A 4 0.79 16.40 10.48
CA TYR A 4 1.49 16.35 9.18
C TYR A 4 2.18 15.01 8.91
N ALA A 5 2.77 14.40 9.95
CA ALA A 5 3.42 13.09 9.81
C ALA A 5 2.40 11.98 9.50
N LEU A 6 1.21 12.04 10.11
CA LEU A 6 0.14 11.08 9.85
C LEU A 6 -0.36 11.17 8.41
N TRP A 7 -0.54 12.40 7.89
CA TRP A 7 -0.91 12.60 6.49
C TRP A 7 0.18 12.10 5.54
N ALA A 8 1.46 12.38 5.83
CA ALA A 8 2.57 11.89 5.02
C ALA A 8 2.63 10.35 4.99
N ILE A 9 2.48 9.70 6.14
CA ILE A 9 2.42 8.23 6.24
C ILE A 9 1.22 7.69 5.46
N ALA A 10 0.05 8.30 5.60
CA ALA A 10 -1.16 7.85 4.91
C ALA A 10 -1.06 7.96 3.39
N PHE A 11 -0.45 9.05 2.89
CA PHE A 11 -0.13 9.18 1.47
C PHE A 11 0.90 8.14 1.03
N GLY A 12 1.99 7.94 1.79
CA GLY A 12 3.03 6.96 1.50
C GLY A 12 2.48 5.53 1.38
N LEU A 13 1.76 5.06 2.40
CA LEU A 13 1.11 3.73 2.42
C LEU A 13 0.14 3.52 1.25
N SER A 14 -0.49 4.60 0.77
CA SER A 14 -1.49 4.52 -0.31
C SER A 14 -0.86 4.39 -1.69
N MET A 15 0.45 4.61 -1.84
CA MET A 15 1.13 4.64 -3.14
C MET A 15 1.15 3.28 -3.85
N ASP A 16 1.38 2.18 -3.12
CA ASP A 16 1.41 0.84 -3.71
C ASP A 16 0.02 0.42 -4.21
N ALA A 17 -1.00 0.65 -3.40
CA ALA A 17 -2.40 0.45 -3.79
C ALA A 17 -2.81 1.35 -4.98
N PHE A 18 -2.30 2.60 -5.02
CA PHE A 18 -2.52 3.51 -6.14
C PHE A 18 -1.86 3.02 -7.42
N ALA A 19 -0.62 2.57 -7.37
CA ALA A 19 0.13 1.99 -8.48
C ALA A 19 -0.61 0.83 -9.14
N VAL A 20 -1.04 -0.12 -8.30
CA VAL A 20 -1.81 -1.29 -8.74
C VAL A 20 -3.15 -0.88 -9.34
N SER A 21 -3.81 0.13 -8.78
CA SER A 21 -5.08 0.65 -9.31
C SER A 21 -4.92 1.32 -10.68
N ILE A 22 -3.80 2.02 -10.94
CA ILE A 22 -3.45 2.56 -12.25
C ILE A 22 -3.24 1.42 -13.25
N CYS A 23 -2.51 0.38 -12.87
CA CYS A 23 -2.26 -0.78 -13.74
C CYS A 23 -3.57 -1.48 -14.13
N LYS A 24 -4.47 -1.69 -13.17
CA LYS A 24 -5.83 -2.20 -13.44
C LYS A 24 -6.62 -1.27 -14.36
N GLY A 25 -6.50 0.04 -14.18
CA GLY A 25 -7.12 1.04 -15.06
C GLY A 25 -6.60 0.95 -16.49
N LEU A 26 -5.28 0.84 -16.69
CA LEU A 26 -4.62 0.74 -17.99
C LEU A 26 -5.07 -0.49 -18.78
N ALA A 27 -5.23 -1.63 -18.10
CA ALA A 27 -5.71 -2.87 -18.71
C ALA A 27 -7.20 -2.80 -19.12
N CYS A 28 -7.97 -1.86 -18.56
CA CYS A 28 -9.41 -1.81 -18.70
C CYS A 28 -9.86 -1.19 -20.04
N SER A 29 -10.56 -1.95 -20.88
CA SER A 29 -11.04 -1.47 -22.19
C SER A 29 -12.23 -0.50 -22.09
N SER A 30 -13.03 -0.59 -21.02
CA SER A 30 -14.13 0.33 -20.73
C SER A 30 -14.14 0.72 -19.25
N PHE A 31 -14.38 1.99 -18.97
CA PHE A 31 -14.49 2.46 -17.60
C PHE A 31 -15.81 2.03 -16.98
N GLN A 32 -15.74 1.33 -15.85
CA GLN A 32 -16.91 1.02 -15.04
C GLN A 32 -16.72 1.60 -13.65
N TRP A 33 -17.58 2.55 -13.28
CA TRP A 33 -17.61 3.13 -11.93
C TRP A 33 -17.71 2.06 -10.84
N ARG A 34 -18.43 0.96 -11.10
CA ARG A 34 -18.53 -0.18 -10.20
C ARG A 34 -17.16 -0.81 -9.91
N ASN A 35 -16.30 -0.96 -10.91
CA ASN A 35 -14.98 -1.57 -10.74
C ASN A 35 -14.04 -0.61 -10.01
N ALA A 36 -14.06 0.68 -10.33
CA ALA A 36 -13.27 1.69 -9.62
C ALA A 36 -13.66 1.77 -8.13
N LEU A 37 -14.97 1.80 -7.84
CA LEU A 37 -15.45 1.81 -6.46
C LEU A 37 -15.12 0.50 -5.73
N LYS A 38 -15.28 -0.65 -6.39
CA LYS A 38 -14.92 -1.96 -5.83
C LYS A 38 -13.44 -2.02 -5.50
N THR A 39 -12.56 -1.61 -6.41
CA THR A 39 -11.11 -1.52 -6.14
C THR A 39 -10.85 -0.59 -4.95
N GLY A 40 -11.39 0.62 -4.95
CA GLY A 40 -11.20 1.56 -3.83
C GLY A 40 -11.66 1.02 -2.47
N VAL A 41 -12.81 0.35 -2.42
CA VAL A 41 -13.32 -0.25 -1.18
C VAL A 41 -12.42 -1.41 -0.72
N TYR A 42 -11.99 -2.30 -1.63
CA TYR A 42 -11.11 -3.40 -1.26
C TYR A 42 -9.77 -2.88 -0.72
N PHE A 43 -9.04 -2.08 -1.52
CA PHE A 43 -7.74 -1.56 -1.10
C PHE A 43 -7.86 -0.66 0.14
N GLY A 44 -8.85 0.23 0.20
CA GLY A 44 -9.08 1.06 1.38
C GLY A 44 -9.41 0.25 2.64
N ALA A 45 -10.18 -0.83 2.53
CA ALA A 45 -10.47 -1.72 3.67
C ALA A 45 -9.23 -2.48 4.13
N PHE A 46 -8.39 -2.97 3.20
CA PHE A 46 -7.13 -3.63 3.55
C PHE A 46 -6.13 -2.66 4.18
N GLN A 47 -5.93 -1.47 3.59
CA GLN A 47 -5.03 -0.44 4.14
C GLN A 47 -5.53 0.15 5.46
N ALA A 48 -6.83 0.07 5.76
CA ALA A 48 -7.37 0.41 7.08
C ALA A 48 -7.21 -0.76 8.08
N GLY A 49 -7.53 -1.98 7.65
CA GLY A 49 -7.52 -3.16 8.50
C GLY A 49 -6.12 -3.58 8.94
N MET A 50 -5.13 -3.48 8.06
CA MET A 50 -3.77 -3.90 8.36
C MET A 50 -3.08 -3.06 9.44
N PRO A 51 -3.10 -1.72 9.43
CA PRO A 51 -2.56 -0.93 10.52
C PRO A 51 -3.24 -1.24 11.87
N LEU A 52 -4.54 -1.51 11.85
CA LEU A 52 -5.27 -1.89 13.06
C LEU A 52 -4.82 -3.26 13.60
N LEU A 53 -4.67 -4.25 12.73
CA LEU A 53 -4.13 -5.57 13.10
C LEU A 53 -2.70 -5.45 13.63
N GLY A 54 -1.86 -4.65 12.97
CA GLY A 54 -0.48 -4.39 13.40
C GLY A 54 -0.45 -3.74 14.77
N PHE A 55 -1.30 -2.73 15.00
CA PHE A 55 -1.42 -2.06 16.29
C PHE A 55 -1.85 -3.02 17.40
N LEU A 56 -2.85 -3.87 17.16
CA LEU A 56 -3.31 -4.87 18.14
C LEU A 56 -2.20 -5.86 18.49
N LEU A 57 -1.46 -6.35 17.49
CA LEU A 57 -0.29 -7.19 17.72
C LEU A 57 0.75 -6.43 18.56
N GLY A 58 1.08 -5.19 18.19
CA GLY A 58 2.05 -4.35 18.91
C GLY A 58 1.68 -4.10 20.37
N VAL A 59 0.41 -3.79 20.67
CA VAL A 59 -0.08 -3.59 22.05
C VAL A 59 0.01 -4.89 22.86
N GLN A 60 -0.33 -6.03 22.27
CA GLN A 60 -0.25 -7.32 22.95
C GLN A 60 1.20 -7.71 23.32
N PHE A 61 2.18 -7.28 22.53
CA PHE A 61 3.61 -7.44 22.85
C PHE A 61 4.14 -6.34 23.78
N SER A 62 3.51 -5.16 23.84
CA SER A 62 3.96 -3.99 24.63
C SER A 62 3.97 -4.25 26.14
N GLU A 63 3.03 -5.04 26.68
CA GLU A 63 2.99 -5.33 28.12
C GLU A 63 4.18 -6.16 28.63
N THR A 64 4.85 -6.92 27.75
CA THR A 64 6.02 -7.74 28.11
C THR A 64 7.33 -6.92 28.09
N ILE A 65 7.31 -5.68 27.59
CA ILE A 65 8.51 -4.99 27.07
C ILE A 65 8.70 -3.58 27.67
N LYS A 66 8.04 -3.26 28.79
CA LYS A 66 8.09 -1.92 29.42
C LYS A 66 9.47 -1.41 29.86
N GLU A 67 10.52 -2.24 29.83
CA GLU A 67 11.91 -1.81 30.12
C GLU A 67 12.82 -1.68 28.88
N VAL A 68 12.34 -2.04 27.67
CA VAL A 68 13.15 -2.10 26.42
C VAL A 68 12.53 -1.22 25.31
N ASP A 69 11.81 -0.17 25.69
CA ASP A 69 10.93 0.65 24.83
C ASP A 69 11.64 1.18 23.56
N HIS A 70 12.93 1.55 23.65
CA HIS A 70 13.69 2.10 22.52
C HIS A 70 14.33 1.04 21.62
N TRP A 71 14.91 -0.01 22.21
CA TRP A 71 15.58 -1.07 21.47
C TRP A 71 14.61 -2.00 20.76
N LEU A 72 13.40 -2.20 21.32
CA LEU A 72 12.40 -3.01 20.68
C LEU A 72 11.80 -2.31 19.46
N SER A 73 11.50 -1.00 19.57
CA SER A 73 11.09 -0.17 18.45
C SER A 73 12.12 -0.23 17.31
N PHE A 74 13.42 -0.10 17.65
CA PHE A 74 14.52 -0.26 16.68
C PHE A 74 14.57 -1.66 16.06
N GLY A 75 14.41 -2.72 16.87
CA GLY A 75 14.38 -4.10 16.39
C GLY A 75 13.21 -4.38 15.45
N LEU A 76 12.02 -3.87 15.77
CA LEU A 76 10.82 -4.00 14.94
C LEU A 76 10.96 -3.21 13.64
N LEU A 77 11.40 -1.95 13.69
CA LEU A 77 11.70 -1.13 12.51
C LEU A 77 12.80 -1.77 11.63
N SER A 78 13.83 -2.36 12.25
CA SER A 78 14.88 -3.11 11.54
C SER A 78 14.32 -4.37 10.88
N LEU A 79 13.44 -5.10 11.57
CA LEU A 79 12.81 -6.31 11.04
C LEU A 79 11.82 -5.99 9.90
N ILE A 80 11.11 -4.87 10.00
CA ILE A 80 10.29 -4.29 8.92
C ILE A 80 11.19 -3.94 7.73
N GLY A 81 12.29 -3.21 7.97
CA GLY A 81 13.27 -2.88 6.94
C GLY A 81 13.84 -4.13 6.25
N VAL A 82 14.14 -5.18 7.02
CA VAL A 82 14.63 -6.47 6.49
C VAL A 82 13.57 -7.24 5.72
N ASN A 83 12.30 -7.22 6.15
CA ASN A 83 11.21 -7.85 5.39
C ASN A 83 10.96 -7.12 4.07
N MET A 84 10.95 -5.79 4.07
CA MET A 84 10.91 -4.99 2.84
C MET A 84 12.11 -5.30 1.94
N LEU A 85 13.30 -5.49 2.51
CA LEU A 85 14.50 -5.91 1.79
C LEU A 85 14.35 -7.31 1.16
N LYS A 86 13.76 -8.26 1.88
CA LYS A 86 13.49 -9.62 1.40
C LYS A 86 12.42 -9.67 0.31
N GLU A 87 11.40 -8.83 0.41
CA GLU A 87 10.34 -8.69 -0.58
C GLU A 87 10.92 -8.05 -1.85
N ALA A 88 11.75 -7.01 -1.72
CA ALA A 88 12.48 -6.39 -2.83
C ALA A 88 13.46 -7.36 -3.54
N LEU A 89 14.07 -8.29 -2.79
CA LEU A 89 14.97 -9.31 -3.35
C LEU A 89 14.23 -10.54 -3.91
N SER A 90 12.96 -10.74 -3.54
CA SER A 90 12.13 -11.82 -4.06
C SER A 90 11.55 -11.39 -5.41
N LYS A 91 12.22 -11.79 -6.50
CA LYS A 91 11.72 -11.73 -7.89
C LYS A 91 10.43 -12.54 -8.08
N LYS A 92 9.32 -12.13 -7.47
CA LYS A 92 8.01 -12.44 -8.01
C LYS A 92 7.65 -11.30 -8.93
N ASP A 93 7.82 -11.54 -10.22
CA ASP A 93 7.12 -10.79 -11.26
C ASP A 93 5.62 -10.88 -10.91
N GLU A 94 5.10 -9.94 -10.13
CA GLU A 94 3.66 -9.84 -9.96
C GLU A 94 3.10 -9.52 -11.34
N PRO A 95 2.27 -10.42 -11.92
CA PRO A 95 1.74 -10.20 -13.23
C PRO A 95 0.97 -8.88 -13.20
N CYS A 96 1.24 -8.03 -14.20
CA CYS A 96 0.54 -6.77 -14.45
C CYS A 96 -0.93 -6.99 -14.11
N ALA A 97 -1.46 -6.27 -13.11
CA ALA A 97 -2.77 -6.54 -12.53
C ALA A 97 -3.82 -6.53 -13.64
N GLY A 98 -4.13 -7.71 -14.18
CA GLY A 98 -4.84 -7.84 -15.45
C GLY A 98 -6.27 -7.31 -15.36
N THR A 99 -7.04 -7.51 -16.42
CA THR A 99 -8.46 -7.11 -16.51
C THR A 99 -9.38 -7.79 -15.49
N ASP A 100 -8.86 -8.62 -14.60
CA ASP A 100 -9.63 -9.33 -13.58
C ASP A 100 -9.95 -8.43 -12.38
N PHE A 101 -11.21 -8.02 -12.27
CA PHE A 101 -11.78 -7.33 -11.08
C PHE A 101 -12.55 -8.30 -10.17
N SER A 102 -12.25 -9.61 -10.26
CA SER A 102 -12.80 -10.61 -9.34
C SER A 102 -12.46 -10.27 -7.90
N ALA A 103 -13.36 -10.63 -6.99
CA ALA A 103 -13.13 -10.45 -5.55
C ALA A 103 -11.85 -11.17 -5.09
N LYS A 104 -11.52 -12.32 -5.72
CA LYS A 104 -10.30 -13.08 -5.42
C LYS A 104 -9.03 -12.33 -5.80
N SER A 105 -8.99 -11.75 -7.01
CA SER A 105 -7.85 -10.92 -7.44
C SER A 105 -7.69 -9.70 -6.52
N LEU A 106 -8.77 -8.94 -6.29
CA LEU A 106 -8.71 -7.75 -5.43
C LEU A 106 -8.32 -8.07 -3.98
N PHE A 107 -8.74 -9.23 -3.47
CA PHE A 107 -8.34 -9.70 -2.15
C PHE A 107 -6.84 -10.05 -2.10
N ALA A 108 -6.33 -10.79 -3.08
CA ALA A 108 -4.92 -11.16 -3.13
C ALA A 108 -4.00 -9.95 -3.29
N LEU A 109 -4.32 -9.04 -4.22
CA LEU A 109 -3.53 -7.83 -4.40
C LEU A 109 -3.64 -6.88 -3.20
N GLY A 110 -4.84 -6.69 -2.65
CA GLY A 110 -5.02 -5.89 -1.44
C GLY A 110 -4.21 -6.46 -0.27
N LEU A 111 -4.22 -7.77 -0.08
CA LEU A 111 -3.39 -8.42 0.94
C LEU A 111 -1.88 -8.18 0.71
N ALA A 112 -1.41 -8.31 -0.52
CA ALA A 112 0.00 -8.12 -0.87
C ALA A 112 0.47 -6.67 -0.66
N THR A 113 -0.33 -5.68 -1.10
CA THR A 113 0.00 -4.25 -1.00
C THR A 113 -0.21 -3.63 0.38
N SER A 114 -0.66 -4.40 1.37
CA SER A 114 -0.94 -3.88 2.72
C SER A 114 -0.05 -4.49 3.81
N ILE A 115 0.96 -5.27 3.43
CA ILE A 115 1.93 -5.86 4.38
C ILE A 115 2.79 -4.75 5.02
N ASP A 116 3.12 -3.73 4.25
CA ASP A 116 3.77 -2.50 4.72
C ASP A 116 2.89 -1.76 5.76
N ALA A 117 1.59 -1.70 5.52
CA ALA A 117 0.63 -1.04 6.39
C ALA A 117 0.47 -1.77 7.73
N LEU A 118 0.55 -3.10 7.72
CA LEU A 118 0.60 -3.93 8.93
C LEU A 118 1.82 -3.56 9.79
N ALA A 119 2.99 -3.48 9.17
CA ALA A 119 4.23 -3.13 9.82
C ALA A 119 4.18 -1.73 10.46
N VAL A 120 3.69 -0.72 9.74
CA VAL A 120 3.48 0.64 10.27
C VAL A 120 2.47 0.65 11.42
N GLY A 121 1.43 -0.19 11.35
CA GLY A 121 0.47 -0.40 12.44
C GLY A 121 1.12 -0.84 13.74
N VAL A 122 2.08 -1.77 13.67
CA VAL A 122 2.84 -2.21 14.87
C VAL A 122 3.60 -1.03 15.46
N SER A 123 4.23 -0.19 14.63
CA SER A 123 4.92 1.02 15.11
C SER A 123 3.98 2.00 15.80
N PHE A 124 2.72 2.13 15.37
CA PHE A 124 1.73 2.99 16.03
C PHE A 124 1.43 2.59 17.48
N ALA A 125 1.58 1.32 17.83
CA ALA A 125 1.41 0.85 19.21
C ALA A 125 2.41 1.51 20.18
N PHE A 126 3.60 1.86 19.69
CA PHE A 126 4.65 2.50 20.47
C PHE A 126 4.63 4.04 20.36
N LEU A 127 3.98 4.58 19.32
CA LEU A 127 3.98 6.02 19.02
C LEU A 127 2.84 6.82 19.67
N SER A 128 2.06 6.19 20.56
CA SER A 128 0.90 6.81 21.24
C SER A 128 -0.02 7.57 20.28
N VAL A 129 -0.33 6.95 19.14
CA VAL A 129 -1.20 7.51 18.09
C VAL A 129 -2.64 7.08 18.33
N ASP A 130 -3.59 7.97 18.07
CA ASP A 130 -5.00 7.59 17.98
C ASP A 130 -5.20 6.71 16.73
N ILE A 131 -5.23 5.40 16.97
CA ILE A 131 -5.32 4.38 15.92
C ILE A 131 -6.62 4.51 15.10
N TRP A 132 -7.72 4.93 15.72
CA TRP A 132 -9.00 5.06 15.02
C TRP A 132 -8.94 6.17 13.99
N SER A 133 -8.37 7.31 14.37
CA SER A 133 -8.14 8.44 13.48
C SER A 133 -7.14 8.07 12.37
N ALA A 134 -6.04 7.38 12.71
CA ALA A 134 -5.04 6.96 11.73
C ALA A 134 -5.60 6.00 10.68
N VAL A 135 -6.29 4.95 11.12
CA VAL A 135 -6.90 3.93 10.26
C VAL A 135 -7.96 4.54 9.34
N ALA A 136 -8.80 5.45 9.86
CA ALA A 136 -9.81 6.12 9.06
C ALA A 136 -9.18 6.99 7.96
N ILE A 137 -8.14 7.76 8.29
CA ILE A 137 -7.46 8.64 7.34
C ILE A 137 -6.75 7.82 6.25
N ILE A 138 -5.98 6.79 6.65
CA ILE A 138 -5.28 5.90 5.72
C ILE A 138 -6.28 5.26 4.77
N GLY A 139 -7.32 4.59 5.29
CA GLY A 139 -8.32 3.92 4.46
C GLY A 139 -9.06 4.85 3.49
N LEU A 140 -9.43 6.06 3.93
CA LEU A 140 -10.11 7.03 3.07
C LEU A 140 -9.21 7.58 1.97
N ILE A 141 -7.96 7.91 2.30
CA ILE A 141 -6.98 8.39 1.32
C ILE A 141 -6.70 7.29 0.30
N THR A 142 -6.44 6.06 0.74
CA THR A 142 -6.20 4.92 -0.15
C THR A 142 -7.41 4.68 -1.06
N MET A 143 -8.62 4.68 -0.51
CA MET A 143 -9.84 4.50 -1.30
C MET A 143 -9.99 5.57 -2.38
N ALA A 144 -9.79 6.85 -2.01
CA ALA A 144 -9.86 7.96 -2.96
C ALA A 144 -8.78 7.84 -4.05
N MET A 145 -7.54 7.55 -3.65
CA MET A 145 -6.42 7.36 -4.58
C MET A 145 -6.70 6.21 -5.55
N CYS A 146 -7.14 5.05 -5.07
CA CYS A 146 -7.44 3.91 -5.94
C CYS A 146 -8.55 4.19 -6.96
N ILE A 147 -9.61 4.92 -6.57
CA ILE A 147 -10.66 5.33 -7.52
C ILE A 147 -10.09 6.25 -8.60
N VAL A 148 -9.27 7.23 -8.19
CA VAL A 148 -8.58 8.14 -9.11
C VAL A 148 -7.60 7.38 -10.00
N GLY A 149 -6.89 6.40 -9.46
CA GLY A 149 -5.90 5.59 -10.18
C GLY A 149 -6.52 4.70 -11.24
N VAL A 150 -7.63 4.01 -10.94
CA VAL A 150 -8.38 3.24 -11.97
C VAL A 150 -8.86 4.18 -13.08
N LYS A 151 -9.38 5.37 -12.72
CA LYS A 151 -9.86 6.34 -13.70
C LYS A 151 -8.72 6.89 -14.56
N SER A 152 -7.63 7.37 -13.96
CA SER A 152 -6.48 7.92 -14.68
C SER A 152 -5.81 6.86 -15.55
N GLY A 153 -5.63 5.64 -15.02
CA GLY A 153 -5.13 4.49 -15.76
C GLY A 153 -6.01 4.18 -16.97
N HIS A 154 -7.33 4.17 -16.82
CA HIS A 154 -8.22 3.94 -17.96
C HIS A 154 -8.11 5.04 -19.02
N LEU A 155 -8.07 6.32 -18.63
CA LEU A 155 -7.90 7.41 -19.60
C LEU A 155 -6.58 7.29 -20.39
N LEU A 156 -5.51 6.88 -19.72
CA LEU A 156 -4.20 6.64 -20.33
C LEU A 156 -4.24 5.41 -21.26
N GLY A 157 -4.87 4.32 -20.82
CA GLY A 157 -5.02 3.08 -21.59
C GLY A 157 -5.89 3.25 -22.83
N ALA A 158 -7.00 3.99 -22.72
CA ALA A 158 -7.90 4.28 -23.84
C ALA A 158 -7.23 5.08 -24.95
N LYS A 159 -6.32 6.01 -24.60
CA LYS A 159 -5.53 6.79 -25.57
C LYS A 159 -4.44 5.96 -26.25
N LEU A 160 -3.95 4.90 -25.60
CA LEU A 160 -2.75 4.16 -26.02
C LEU A 160 -3.01 2.71 -26.43
N LYS A 161 -4.27 2.24 -26.44
CA LYS A 161 -4.80 0.91 -26.88
C LYS A 161 -3.77 -0.24 -26.96
N SER A 162 -2.92 -0.26 -27.98
CA SER A 162 -1.94 -1.34 -28.20
C SER A 162 -0.72 -1.31 -27.26
N LYS A 163 -0.45 -0.22 -26.55
CA LYS A 163 0.72 -0.06 -25.65
C LYS A 163 0.35 0.01 -24.17
N ALA A 164 -0.92 -0.17 -23.81
CA ALA A 164 -1.39 0.02 -22.44
C ALA A 164 -0.76 -0.98 -21.45
N GLU A 165 -0.62 -2.26 -21.85
CA GLU A 165 0.08 -3.28 -21.04
C GLU A 165 1.57 -2.98 -20.88
N LEU A 166 2.22 -2.52 -21.95
CA LEU A 166 3.63 -2.12 -21.95
C LEU A 166 3.86 -0.90 -21.04
N LEU A 167 2.93 0.05 -21.05
CA LEU A 167 2.98 1.23 -20.17
C LEU A 167 2.72 0.85 -18.71
N GLY A 168 1.79 -0.06 -18.44
CA GLY A 168 1.55 -0.60 -17.09
C GLY A 168 2.79 -1.30 -16.54
N GLY A 169 3.44 -2.13 -17.35
CA GLY A 169 4.73 -2.74 -17.02
C GLY A 169 5.83 -1.69 -16.78
N LEU A 170 5.92 -0.65 -17.63
CA LEU A 170 6.89 0.42 -17.47
C LEU A 170 6.65 1.26 -16.21
N ILE A 171 5.39 1.51 -15.83
CA ILE A 171 5.03 2.21 -14.60
C ILE A 171 5.41 1.37 -13.38
N LEU A 172 5.13 0.05 -13.38
CA LEU A 172 5.56 -0.85 -12.32
C LEU A 172 7.08 -0.90 -12.17
N ILE A 173 7.80 -1.02 -13.29
CA ILE A 173 9.27 -0.95 -13.30
C ILE A 173 9.73 0.42 -12.77
N GLY A 174 9.07 1.51 -13.16
CA GLY A 174 9.36 2.85 -12.67
C GLY A 174 9.16 2.98 -11.15
N ILE A 175 8.09 2.40 -10.61
CA ILE A 175 7.80 2.40 -9.17
C ILE A 175 8.82 1.52 -8.43
N ALA A 176 9.16 0.35 -8.97
CA ALA A 176 10.24 -0.48 -8.42
C ALA A 176 11.58 0.27 -8.40
N ILE A 177 11.90 1.02 -9.46
CA ILE A 177 13.09 1.86 -9.53
C ILE A 177 12.99 3.03 -8.54
N SER A 178 11.84 3.68 -8.40
CA SER A 178 11.65 4.77 -7.43
C SER A 178 11.86 4.28 -6.01
N ILE A 179 11.31 3.11 -5.65
CA ILE A 179 11.57 2.47 -4.34
C ILE A 179 13.07 2.20 -4.17
N LEU A 180 13.75 1.74 -5.22
CA LEU A 180 15.19 1.45 -5.20
C LEU A 180 16.05 2.72 -5.07
N ILE A 181 15.65 3.83 -5.70
CA ILE A 181 16.33 5.14 -5.63
C ILE A 181 16.09 5.80 -4.27
N GLU A 182 14.86 5.76 -3.76
CA GLU A 182 14.52 6.30 -2.44
C GLU A 182 15.33 5.61 -1.33
N HIS A 183 15.67 4.33 -1.54
CA HIS A 183 16.57 3.58 -0.67
C HIS A 183 18.07 3.91 -0.85
N HIS A 184 18.49 4.47 -1.99
CA HIS A 184 19.89 4.84 -2.27
C HIS A 184 20.19 6.33 -2.05
N ALA A 185 19.18 7.21 -2.11
CA ALA A 185 19.31 8.66 -1.95
C ALA A 185 19.28 9.12 -0.47
N PHE A 186 18.79 8.28 0.43
CA PHE A 186 18.81 8.48 1.90
C PHE A 186 19.75 7.52 2.63
N GLY A 187 20.70 6.92 1.91
CA GLY A 187 21.82 6.14 2.47
C GLY A 187 22.96 7.02 2.95
#